data_AF-A0A3M5NHT6-F1
#
_entry.id   AF-A0A3M5NHT6-F1
#
_cell.length_a   1.000
_cell.length_b   1.000
_cell.length_c   1.000
_cell.angle_alpha   90.00
_cell.angle_beta   90.00
_cell.angle_gamma   90.00
#
_symmetry.space_group_name_H-M   'P 1'
#
loop_
_entity.id
_entity.type
_entity.pdbx_description
1 polymer ?
#
loop_
_entity_poly.entity_id
_entity_poly.type
_entity_poly.pdbx_seq_one_letter_code
_entity_poly.pdbx_strand_id
1 'polypeptide(L)'
;PLLNLMRDRLFESPFIHCDETRVQVLKEPDRDPTSQSWMWVQASGPPDRKVVLFDYTTSRAQEVPLCLLESYRGYVMTDDYAGYNALALQPGVERLACMAHVRR
;
A
#
# COMPACT_ATOMS: atom_id res chain seq x y z
N PRO A 1 -14.44 -2.62 13.27
CA PRO A 1 -13.96 -1.87 14.46
C PRO A 1 -12.43 -1.91 14.63
N LEU A 2 -11.82 -3.09 14.75
CA LEU A 2 -10.35 -3.21 14.92
C LEU A 2 -9.56 -2.71 13.72
N LEU A 3 -9.95 -3.11 12.50
CA LEU A 3 -9.28 -2.66 11.27
C LEU A 3 -9.23 -1.13 11.15
N ASN A 4 -10.33 -0.46 11.50
CA ASN A 4 -10.40 1.02 11.47
C ASN A 4 -9.40 1.62 12.46
N LEU A 5 -9.38 1.12 13.71
CA LEU A 5 -8.42 1.57 14.72
C LEU A 5 -6.97 1.31 14.31
N MET A 6 -6.69 0.16 13.68
CA MET A 6 -5.36 -0.13 13.15
C MET A 6 -4.99 0.84 12.01
N ARG A 7 -5.95 1.21 11.16
CA ARG A 7 -5.73 2.17 10.08
C ARG A 7 -5.52 3.59 10.58
N ASP A 8 -6.30 4.04 11.55
CA ASP A 8 -6.07 5.32 12.24
C ASP A 8 -4.66 5.33 12.82
N ARG A 9 -4.26 4.23 13.47
CA ARG A 9 -2.96 4.08 14.09
C ARG A 9 -1.80 4.02 13.10
N LEU A 10 -2.02 3.42 11.92
CA LEU A 10 -1.09 3.42 10.79
C LEU A 10 -0.89 4.84 10.28
N PHE A 11 -1.96 5.64 10.16
CA PHE A 11 -1.90 7.01 9.63
C PHE A 11 -1.28 8.03 10.59
N GLU A 12 -1.21 7.73 11.89
CA GLU A 12 -0.40 8.50 12.84
C GLU A 12 1.12 8.39 12.57
N SER A 13 1.54 7.46 11.72
CA SER A 13 2.95 7.28 11.39
C SER A 13 3.49 8.42 10.53
N PRO A 14 4.67 8.97 10.83
CA PRO A 14 5.29 9.98 9.97
C PRO A 14 5.66 9.44 8.59
N PHE A 15 5.86 8.12 8.47
CA PHE A 15 6.08 7.46 7.18
C PHE A 15 5.42 6.09 7.08
N ILE A 16 4.98 5.71 5.89
CA ILE A 16 4.38 4.39 5.61
C ILE A 16 5.16 3.74 4.46
N HIS A 17 5.47 2.45 4.61
CA HIS A 17 5.84 1.62 3.48
C HIS A 17 4.58 1.10 2.81
N CYS A 18 4.52 1.18 1.48
CA CYS A 18 3.47 0.56 0.69
C CYS A 18 4.09 -0.22 -0.46
N ASP A 19 3.65 -1.47 -0.64
CA ASP A 19 4.12 -2.38 -1.68
C ASP A 19 2.97 -3.28 -2.12
N GLU A 20 2.98 -3.70 -3.38
CA GLU A 20 1.98 -4.59 -3.95
C GLU A 20 2.62 -5.85 -4.52
N THR A 21 2.23 -6.99 -3.97
CA THR A 21 2.70 -8.29 -4.41
C THR A 21 1.66 -8.93 -5.32
N ARG A 22 2.10 -9.30 -6.52
CA ARG A 22 1.28 -10.05 -7.47
C ARG A 22 1.02 -11.47 -6.96
N VAL A 23 -0.24 -11.89 -6.96
CA VAL A 23 -0.71 -13.21 -6.51
C VAL A 23 -1.68 -13.83 -7.51
N GLN A 24 -1.78 -15.16 -7.47
CA GLN A 24 -2.80 -15.95 -8.15
C GLN A 24 -3.65 -16.66 -7.10
N VAL A 25 -4.97 -16.59 -7.24
CA VAL A 25 -5.91 -17.13 -6.25
C VAL A 25 -6.65 -18.33 -6.85
N LEU A 26 -6.39 -19.51 -6.31
CA LEU A 26 -6.89 -20.78 -6.88
C LEU A 26 -8.41 -20.91 -6.91
N LYS A 27 -9.12 -20.22 -6.00
CA LYS A 27 -10.57 -20.29 -5.82
C LYS A 27 -11.18 -18.89 -5.70
N GLU A 28 -10.77 -17.98 -6.59
CA GLU A 28 -11.39 -16.67 -6.67
C GLU A 28 -12.76 -16.77 -7.38
N PRO A 29 -13.85 -16.23 -6.79
CA PRO A 29 -15.14 -16.21 -7.46
C PRO A 29 -15.05 -15.51 -8.83
N ASP A 30 -15.66 -16.13 -9.84
CA ASP A 30 -15.82 -15.57 -11.19
C ASP A 30 -14.52 -15.22 -11.92
N ARG A 31 -13.37 -15.79 -11.50
CA ARG A 31 -12.06 -15.53 -12.09
C ARG A 31 -11.25 -16.81 -12.29
N ASP A 32 -10.47 -16.85 -13.36
CA ASP A 32 -9.58 -17.97 -13.65
C ASP A 32 -8.41 -18.01 -12.64
N PRO A 33 -7.97 -19.19 -12.15
CA PRO A 33 -6.87 -19.30 -11.19
C PRO A 33 -5.54 -18.74 -11.69
N THR A 34 -5.36 -18.54 -13.00
CA THR A 34 -4.19 -17.89 -13.59
C THR A 34 -4.28 -16.37 -13.65
N SER A 35 -5.46 -15.80 -13.37
CA SER A 35 -5.71 -14.36 -13.31
C SER A 35 -4.82 -13.70 -12.27
N GLN A 36 -4.34 -12.49 -12.58
CA GLN A 36 -3.49 -11.73 -11.67
C GLN A 36 -4.34 -10.92 -10.70
N SER A 37 -4.02 -11.04 -9.42
CA SER A 37 -4.54 -10.23 -8.34
C SER A 37 -3.38 -9.69 -7.51
N TRP A 38 -3.66 -8.80 -6.56
CA TRP A 38 -2.63 -8.11 -5.78
C TRP A 38 -2.96 -8.10 -4.30
N MET A 39 -1.93 -8.38 -3.51
CA MET A 39 -1.94 -8.12 -2.07
C MET A 39 -1.14 -6.83 -1.83
N TRP A 40 -1.83 -5.81 -1.36
CA TRP A 40 -1.23 -4.52 -0.99
C TRP A 40 -0.89 -4.57 0.50
N VAL A 41 0.34 -4.20 0.82
CA VAL A 41 0.85 -4.24 2.19
C VAL A 41 1.24 -2.84 2.60
N GLN A 42 0.59 -2.34 3.64
CA GLN A 42 0.89 -1.06 4.26
C GLN A 42 1.55 -1.33 5.61
N ALA A 43 2.70 -0.73 5.87
CA ALA A 43 3.39 -0.87 7.15
C ALA A 43 3.79 0.50 7.71
N SER A 44 3.43 0.79 8.96
CA SER A 44 3.94 1.97 9.65
C SER A 44 5.42 1.79 10.01
N GLY A 45 6.13 2.90 10.13
CA GLY A 45 7.30 2.99 11.02
C GLY A 45 6.99 3.86 12.24
N PRO A 46 7.95 4.13 13.15
CA PRO A 46 9.13 3.34 13.52
C PRO A 46 8.74 1.99 14.20
N PRO A 47 9.71 1.10 14.54
CA PRO A 47 9.42 -0.29 14.93
C PRO A 47 8.60 -0.46 16.23
N ASP A 48 8.57 0.56 17.09
CA ASP A 48 7.86 0.59 18.36
C ASP A 48 6.34 0.80 18.21
N ARG A 49 5.90 1.27 17.04
CA ARG A 49 4.50 1.61 16.75
C ARG A 49 4.02 0.92 15.46
N LYS A 50 4.41 -0.36 15.28
CA LYS A 50 4.19 -1.15 14.05
C LYS A 50 2.75 -1.63 13.89
N VAL A 51 2.13 -1.20 12.80
CA VAL A 51 0.90 -1.73 12.21
C VAL A 51 1.24 -2.24 10.82
N VAL A 52 0.70 -3.42 10.48
CA VAL A 52 0.76 -3.95 9.11
C VAL A 52 -0.67 -4.26 8.68
N LEU A 53 -1.10 -3.65 7.58
CA LEU A 53 -2.39 -3.90 6.96
C LEU A 53 -2.19 -4.59 5.60
N PHE A 54 -3.08 -5.52 5.30
CA PHE A 54 -3.11 -6.29 4.08
C PHE A 54 -4.45 -6.05 3.40
N ASP A 55 -4.40 -5.55 2.17
CA ASP A 55 -5.57 -5.28 1.35
C ASP A 55 -5.49 -6.09 0.06
N TYR A 56 -6.48 -6.95 -0.15
CA TYR A 56 -6.61 -7.72 -1.37
C TYR A 56 -7.39 -6.92 -2.42
N THR A 57 -6.91 -6.93 -3.65
CA THR A 57 -7.67 -6.41 -4.79
C THR A 57 -7.30 -7.13 -6.08
N THR A 58 -8.25 -7.15 -7.00
CA THR A 58 -8.06 -7.62 -8.37
C THR A 58 -7.40 -6.60 -9.28
N SER A 59 -6.97 -5.45 -8.76
CA SER A 59 -6.41 -4.34 -9.52
C SER A 59 -5.03 -3.94 -8.98
N ARG A 60 -4.13 -3.60 -9.91
CA ARG A 60 -2.87 -2.87 -9.60
C ARG A 60 -2.97 -1.38 -9.87
N ALA A 61 -4.13 -0.89 -10.28
CA ALA A 61 -4.25 0.45 -10.84
C ALA A 61 -4.06 1.54 -9.78
N GLN A 62 -3.74 2.75 -10.23
CA GLN A 62 -3.45 3.92 -9.39
C GLN A 62 -4.56 4.25 -8.38
N GLU A 63 -5.80 3.86 -8.66
CA GLU A 63 -6.96 4.11 -7.81
C GLU A 63 -6.85 3.36 -6.48
N VAL A 64 -6.11 2.24 -6.45
CA VAL A 64 -5.93 1.44 -5.23
C VAL A 64 -5.12 2.20 -4.18
N PRO A 65 -3.86 2.64 -4.42
CA PRO A 65 -3.10 3.37 -3.41
C PRO A 65 -3.73 4.72 -3.07
N LEU A 66 -4.45 5.35 -4.02
CA LEU A 66 -5.24 6.56 -3.72
C LEU A 66 -6.35 6.28 -2.70
N CYS A 67 -7.07 5.17 -2.84
CA CYS A 67 -8.13 4.79 -1.89
C CYS A 67 -7.54 4.34 -0.54
N LEU A 68 -6.47 3.54 -0.57
CA LEU A 68 -5.85 3.02 0.65
C LEU A 68 -5.25 4.14 1.51
N LEU A 69 -4.72 5.20 0.91
CA LEU A 69 -3.97 6.28 1.57
C LEU A 69 -4.65 7.65 1.48
N GLU A 70 -5.94 7.71 1.16
CA GLU A 70 -6.71 8.95 0.88
C GLU A 70 -6.53 10.04 1.96
N SER A 71 -6.61 9.63 3.23
CA SER A 71 -6.52 10.54 4.38
C SER A 71 -5.11 10.64 4.98
N TYR A 72 -4.13 9.92 4.42
CA TYR A 72 -2.77 9.93 4.93
C TYR A 72 -2.02 11.20 4.51
N ARG A 73 -1.21 11.75 5.42
CA ARG A 73 -0.31 12.87 5.19
C ARG A 73 1.03 12.55 5.82
N GLY A 74 2.12 12.71 5.08
CA GLY A 74 3.45 12.29 5.48
C GLY A 74 4.22 11.65 4.33
N TYR A 75 5.15 10.77 4.68
CA TYR A 75 6.04 10.14 3.69
C TYR A 75 5.56 8.74 3.30
N VAL A 76 5.51 8.44 2.01
CA VAL A 76 5.15 7.11 1.50
C VAL A 76 6.34 6.52 0.75
N MET A 77 6.92 5.46 1.30
CA MET A 77 8.03 4.73 0.67
C MET A 77 7.51 3.59 -0.19
N THR A 78 7.87 3.58 -1.47
CA THR A 78 7.44 2.56 -2.45
C THR A 78 8.61 2.09 -3.31
N ASP A 79 8.37 1.10 -4.17
CA ASP A 79 9.31 0.60 -5.19
C ASP A 79 9.43 1.52 -6.43
N ASP A 80 8.87 2.72 -6.37
CA ASP A 80 8.73 3.69 -7.47
C ASP A 80 7.74 3.29 -8.58
N TYR A 81 6.88 2.29 -8.37
CA TYR A 81 5.82 1.94 -9.32
C TYR A 81 4.97 3.17 -9.70
N ALA A 82 4.74 3.35 -11.01
CA ALA A 82 4.00 4.49 -11.57
C ALA A 82 2.57 4.62 -11.03
N GLY A 83 1.95 3.55 -10.52
CA GLY A 83 0.63 3.61 -9.90
C GLY A 83 0.56 4.52 -8.67
N TYR A 84 1.69 4.81 -8.03
CA TYR A 84 1.76 5.77 -6.92
C TYR A 84 1.95 7.23 -7.39
N ASN A 85 2.04 7.52 -8.69
CA ASN A 85 2.36 8.88 -9.16
C ASN A 85 1.26 9.88 -8.78
N ALA A 86 0.00 9.48 -8.91
CA ALA A 86 -1.14 10.31 -8.53
C ALA A 86 -1.18 10.58 -7.01
N LEU A 87 -0.61 9.69 -6.19
CA LEU A 87 -0.53 9.86 -4.75
C LEU A 87 0.42 11.01 -4.35
N ALA A 88 1.54 11.18 -5.06
CA ALA A 88 2.46 12.30 -4.83
C ALA A 88 1.88 13.67 -5.20
N LEU A 89 0.79 13.70 -5.97
CA LEU A 89 0.07 14.95 -6.27
C LEU A 89 -0.90 15.34 -5.15
N GLN A 90 -1.14 14.46 -4.16
CA GLN A 90 -2.02 14.76 -3.03
C GLN A 90 -1.33 15.74 -2.06
N PRO A 91 -2.02 16.81 -1.61
CA PRO A 91 -1.43 17.77 -0.69
C PRO A 91 -0.92 17.11 0.59
N GLY A 92 0.33 17.36 0.97
CA GLY A 92 0.92 16.84 2.21
C GLY A 92 1.34 15.37 2.15
N VAL A 93 1.48 14.79 0.96
CA VAL A 93 2.10 13.47 0.75
C VAL A 93 3.41 13.66 -0.01
N GLU A 94 4.49 13.07 0.50
CA GLU A 94 5.79 13.03 -0.17
C GLU A 94 6.23 11.59 -0.40
N ARG A 95 6.70 11.27 -1.60
CA ARG A 95 7.16 9.92 -1.93
C ARG A 95 8.63 9.72 -1.64
N LEU A 96 8.97 8.54 -1.12
CA LEU A 96 10.33 8.08 -0.90
C LEU A 96 10.62 6.82 -1.72
N ALA A 97 11.85 6.69 -2.20
CA ALA A 97 12.30 5.48 -2.89
C ALA A 97 12.75 4.41 -1.89
N CYS A 98 12.32 3.17 -2.09
CA CYS A 98 12.74 2.04 -1.26
C CYS A 98 14.17 1.61 -1.59
N MET A 99 15.12 1.79 -0.67
CA MET A 99 16.51 1.37 -0.85
C MET A 99 16.70 -0.15 -0.96
N ALA A 100 15.73 -0.96 -0.52
CA ALA A 100 15.76 -2.40 -0.78
C ALA A 100 15.49 -2.70 -2.27
N HIS A 101 14.58 -1.97 -2.90
CA HIS A 101 14.28 -2.10 -4.33
C HIS A 101 15.37 -1.52 -5.23
N VAL A 102 16.01 -0.41 -4.85
CA VAL A 102 17.16 0.15 -5.58
C VAL A 102 18.33 -0.85 -5.70
N ARG A 103 18.42 -1.84 -4.80
CA ARG A 103 19.46 -2.87 -4.80
C ARG A 103 19.10 -4.15 -5.57
N ARG A 104 17.87 -4.28 -6.06
CA ARG A 104 17.40 -5.44 -6.84
C ARG A 104 17.60 -5.18 -8.33
#